data_AF-A0A8I2DUQ9-F1
#
_entry.id   AF-A0A8I2DUQ9-F1
#
_cell.length_a   1.000
_cell.length_b   1.000
_cell.length_c   1.000
_cell.angle_alpha   90.00
_cell.angle_beta   90.00
_cell.angle_gamma   90.00
#
_symmetry.space_group_name_H-M   'P 1'
#
loop_
_entity.id
_entity.type
_entity.pdbx_description
1 polymer ?
#
loop_
_entity_poly.entity_id
_entity_poly.type
_entity_poly.pdbx_seq_one_letter_code
_entity_poly.pdbx_strand_id
1 'polypeptide(L)' 'MAQARRGDDGRYHGDLPCVWCKALLDQKGRRRVRRYCGPWHRTKQYVSTVVAVVAGLF' A
#
# COMPACT_ATOMS: atom_id res chain seq x y z
N MET A 1 13.41 6.17 5.63
CA MET A 1 12.14 5.63 5.09
C MET A 1 11.80 4.37 5.89
N ALA A 2 10.64 4.29 6.53
CA ALA A 2 10.23 3.09 7.25
C ALA A 2 10.05 1.93 6.25
N GLN A 3 10.75 0.82 6.49
CA GLN A 3 10.77 -0.34 5.61
C GLN A 3 10.33 -1.54 6.41
N ALA A 4 9.10 -2.01 6.21
CA ALA A 4 8.72 -3.29 6.79
C ALA A 4 9.59 -4.40 6.22
N ARG A 5 10.06 -5.27 7.11
CA ARG A 5 10.88 -6.42 6.79
C ARG A 5 10.04 -7.67 6.99
N ARG A 6 10.32 -8.68 6.17
CA ARG A 6 9.79 -10.02 6.41
C ARG A 6 10.65 -10.63 7.51
N GLY A 7 10.03 -10.97 8.63
CA GLY A 7 10.69 -11.71 9.71
C GLY A 7 10.87 -13.18 9.33
N ASP A 8 11.68 -13.88 10.12
CA ASP A 8 11.95 -15.32 9.95
C ASP A 8 10.69 -16.18 10.17
N ASP A 9 9.68 -15.61 10.84
CA ASP A 9 8.33 -16.16 10.99
C ASP A 9 7.46 -16.05 9.71
N GLY A 10 8.03 -15.51 8.64
CA GLY A 10 7.38 -15.31 7.35
C GLY A 10 6.35 -14.18 7.34
N ARG A 11 6.27 -13.37 8.41
CA ARG A 11 5.33 -12.26 8.57
C ARG A 11 6.02 -10.92 8.35
N TYR A 12 5.25 -9.90 8.00
CA TYR A 12 5.75 -8.54 7.80
C TYR A 12 5.65 -7.73 9.09
N HIS A 13 6.79 -7.19 9.53
CA HIS A 13 6.92 -6.39 10.76
C HIS A 13 7.43 -4.99 10.45
N GLY A 14 6.99 -4.01 11.24
CA GLY A 14 7.30 -2.59 11.06
C GLY A 14 6.26 -1.85 10.22
N ASP A 15 6.60 -0.64 9.82
CA ASP A 15 5.70 0.25 9.08
C ASP A 15 6.01 0.30 7.59
N LEU A 16 4.96 0.38 6.76
CA LEU A 16 5.07 0.74 5.35
C LEU A 16 4.17 1.93 5.03
N PRO A 17 4.59 2.86 4.17
CA PRO A 17 3.73 3.94 3.74
C PRO A 17 2.56 3.40 2.90
N CYS A 18 1.37 3.93 3.15
CA CYS A 18 0.20 3.76 2.30
C CYS A 18 0.53 4.18 0.87
N VAL A 19 0.15 3.38 -0.12
CA VAL A 19 0.45 3.67 -1.54
C VAL A 19 -0.14 5.02 -1.96
N TRP A 20 -1.34 5.35 -1.49
CA TRP A 20 -2.08 6.57 -1.86
C TRP A 20 -1.66 7.82 -1.07
N CYS A 21 -1.82 7.80 0.26
CA CYS A 21 -1.63 8.97 1.11
C CYS A 21 -0.29 9.01 1.87
N LYS A 22 0.59 8.02 1.65
CA LYS A 22 1.91 7.88 2.30
C LYS A 22 1.91 7.77 3.84
N ALA A 23 0.74 7.75 4.48
CA ALA A 23 0.62 7.50 5.92
C ALA A 23 1.25 6.16 6.30
N LEU A 24 2.00 6.12 7.40
CA LEU A 24 2.66 4.91 7.89
C LEU A 24 1.62 3.88 8.38
N LEU A 25 1.73 2.66 7.87
CA LEU A 25 0.88 1.53 8.18
C LEU A 25 1.68 0.46 8.89
N ASP A 26 1.39 0.28 10.17
CA ASP A 26 1.89 -0.84 10.94
C ASP A 26 1.38 -2.16 10.34
N GLN A 27 2.35 -3.01 9.97
CA GLN A 27 2.11 -4.31 9.37
C GLN A 27 1.66 -5.35 10.39
N LYS A 28 1.85 -5.13 11.70
CA LYS A 28 1.37 -5.98 12.81
C LYS A 28 1.63 -7.48 12.64
N GLY A 29 2.77 -7.86 12.04
CA GLY A 29 3.07 -9.27 11.78
C GLY A 29 2.07 -9.93 10.82
N ARG A 30 1.49 -9.20 9.86
CA ARG A 30 0.62 -9.79 8.85
C ARG A 30 1.42 -10.67 7.91
N ARG A 31 0.82 -11.78 7.47
CA ARG A 31 1.37 -12.63 6.39
C ARG A 31 1.44 -11.92 5.03
N ARG A 32 0.57 -10.93 4.81
CA ARG A 32 0.54 -10.10 3.60
C ARG A 32 0.65 -8.63 3.96
N VAL A 33 1.42 -7.90 3.16
CA VAL A 33 1.59 -6.46 3.31
C VAL A 33 0.25 -5.73 3.22
N ARG A 34 -0.04 -4.90 4.21
CA ARG A 34 -1.10 -3.90 4.19
C ARG A 34 -0.61 -2.69 3.40
N ARG A 35 -1.15 -2.49 2.20
CA ARG A 35 -0.77 -1.41 1.27
C ARG A 35 -1.60 -0.12 1.43
N TYR A 36 -2.76 -0.20 2.06
CA TYR A 36 -3.72 0.89 2.14
C TYR A 36 -4.24 1.09 3.56
N CYS A 37 -4.52 2.34 3.93
CA CYS A 37 -5.19 2.68 5.19
C CYS A 37 -6.57 2.01 5.27
N GLY A 38 -7.29 1.97 4.15
CA GLY A 38 -8.62 1.39 4.04
C GLY A 38 -9.09 1.22 2.59
N PRO A 39 -10.32 0.74 2.38
CA PRO A 39 -10.87 0.46 1.06
C PRO A 39 -11.00 1.72 0.19
N TRP A 40 -11.29 2.88 0.78
CA TRP A 40 -11.41 4.13 0.04
C TRP A 40 -10.12 4.53 -0.71
N HIS A 41 -8.96 4.41 -0.06
CA HIS A 41 -7.67 4.69 -0.71
C HIS A 41 -7.31 3.67 -1.79
N ARG A 42 -7.79 2.43 -1.65
CA ARG A 42 -7.66 1.43 -2.70
C ARG A 42 -8.47 1.83 -3.93
N THR A 43 -9.71 2.29 -3.76
CA THR A 43 -10.56 2.76 -4.86
C THR A 43 -9.95 3.98 -5.55
N LYS A 44 -9.45 4.96 -4.79
CA LYS A 44 -8.78 6.14 -5.37
C LYS A 44 -7.53 5.78 -6.18
N GLN A 45 -6.71 4.86 -5.68
CA GLN A 45 -5.55 4.36 -6.45
C GLN A 45 -5.99 3.67 -7.74
N TYR A 46 -7.06 2.88 -7.70
CA TYR A 46 -7.58 2.22 -8.89
C TYR A 46 -8.08 3.23 -9.94
N VAL A 47 -8.94 4.16 -9.51
CA VAL A 47 -9.50 5.20 -10.40
C VAL A 47 -8.40 6.06 -11.01
N SER A 48 -7.44 6.52 -10.21
CA SER A 48 -6.30 7.30 -10.74
C SER A 48 -5.46 6.53 -11.74
N THR A 49 -5.25 5.23 -11.52
CA THR A 49 -4.52 4.38 -12.48
C THR A 49 -5.30 4.26 -13.79
N VAL A 50 -6.61 4.04 -13.73
CA VAL A 50 -7.46 3.98 -14.93
C VAL A 50 -7.46 5.32 -15.67
N VAL A 51 -7.62 6.43 -14.96
CA VAL A 51 -7.57 7.77 -15.57
C VAL A 51 -6.22 8.04 -16.21
N ALA A 52 -5.10 7.69 -15.56
CA ALA A 52 -3.77 7.86 -16.13
C ALA A 52 -3.57 7.01 -17.40
N VAL A 53 -4.08 5.77 -17.42
CA VAL A 53 -4.03 4.91 -18.60
C VAL A 53 -4.87 5.50 -19.74
N VAL A 54 -6.10 5.94 -19.47
CA VAL A 54 -6.97 6.55 -20.48
C VAL A 54 -6.37 7.85 -21.00
N ALA A 55 -5.88 8.72 -20.11
CA ALA A 55 -5.25 9.98 -20.49
C ALA A 55 -3.95 9.78 -21.29
N GLY A 56 -3.24 8.66 -21.11
CA GLY A 56 -2.07 8.32 -21.91
C GLY A 56 -2.39 7.69 -23.27
N LEU A 57 -3.65 7.36 -23.54
CA LEU A 57 -4.11 6.84 -24.83
C LEU A 57 -4.65 7.94 -25.77
N PHE A 58 -4.78 9.18 -25.28
CA PHE A 58 -5.17 10.37 -26.04
C PHE A 58 -4.01 11.39 -26.05
#